data_AF-A0A969AN09-F1
#
_entry.id   AF-A0A969AN09-F1
#
_cell.length_a   1.000
_cell.length_b   1.000
_cell.length_c   1.000
_cell.angle_alpha   90.00
_cell.angle_beta   90.00
_cell.angle_gamma   90.00
#
_symmetry.space_group_name_H-M   'P 1'
#
loop_
_entity.id
_entity.type
_entity.pdbx_description
1 polymer ?
#
loop_
_entity_poly.entity_id
_entity_poly.type
_entity_poly.pdbx_seq_one_letter_code
_entity_poly.pdbx_strand_id
1 'polypeptide(L)'
;MCSRIEEYELYAAKLALNGAICLEPLTDQQLQDYLGSMNMAALWESLQQDAALLALVRTPLLLSVSILANAAIDGEQWRQQQTTQARMDYLLDAYVERCLHGQVKSREYPAGKQPTAQQTRRWLIWLAQQLQSQSEDEFLIEKMQPWMLSSIRQQWSYGLIFGLILG
;
A
#
# COMPACT_ATOMS: atom_id res chain seq x y z
N MET A 1 22.07 2.12 6.63
CA MET A 1 21.01 1.94 7.64
C MET A 1 20.00 3.04 7.38
N CYS A 2 18.71 2.70 7.35
CA CYS A 2 17.60 3.64 7.13
C CYS A 2 16.62 3.47 8.28
N SER A 3 16.05 4.56 8.77
CA SER A 3 15.14 4.57 9.91
C SER A 3 14.27 5.84 9.86
N ARG A 4 13.12 5.80 10.52
CA ARG A 4 12.35 7.01 10.81
C ARG A 4 13.09 7.83 11.87
N ILE A 5 13.14 9.14 11.68
CA ILE A 5 13.90 10.01 12.59
C ILE A 5 13.37 9.91 14.02
N GLU A 6 12.05 9.78 14.20
CA GLU A 6 11.42 9.65 15.51
C GLU A 6 11.85 8.36 16.22
N GLU A 7 11.94 7.25 15.48
CA GLU A 7 12.40 5.97 16.03
C GLU A 7 13.89 6.02 16.37
N TYR A 8 14.72 6.55 15.46
CA TYR A 8 16.15 6.73 15.71
C TYR A 8 16.41 7.60 16.93
N GLU A 9 15.57 8.62 17.16
CA GLU A 9 15.72 9.51 18.29
C GLU A 9 15.46 8.83 19.64
N LEU A 10 14.55 7.86 19.69
CA LEU A 10 14.20 7.10 20.89
C LEU A 10 15.26 6.06 21.30
N TYR A 11 16.15 5.65 20.40
CA TYR A 11 17.20 4.68 20.74
C TYR A 11 18.25 5.28 21.68
N ALA A 12 18.48 4.59 22.81
CA ALA A 12 19.48 4.98 23.80
C ALA A 12 20.92 4.90 23.24
N ALA A 13 21.20 3.93 22.39
CA ALA A 13 22.50 3.76 21.73
C ALA A 13 22.46 4.35 20.31
N LYS A 14 23.09 5.51 20.13
CA LYS A 14 23.24 6.11 18.81
C LYS A 14 24.37 5.40 18.05
N LEU A 15 24.14 5.18 16.76
CA LEU A 15 25.14 4.59 15.87
C LEU A 15 26.26 5.60 15.60
N ALA A 16 27.52 5.18 15.75
CA ALA A 16 28.69 5.98 15.37
C ALA A 16 28.88 5.93 13.85
N LEU A 17 28.19 6.84 13.14
CA LEU A 17 28.25 6.96 11.68
C LEU A 17 29.04 8.21 11.27
N ASN A 18 29.65 8.17 10.08
CA ASN A 18 30.38 9.31 9.51
C ASN A 18 29.45 10.45 9.03
N GLY A 19 28.14 10.23 9.04
CA GLY A 19 27.13 11.18 8.62
C GLY A 19 25.75 10.54 8.50
N ALA A 20 24.73 11.36 8.34
CA ALA A 20 23.36 10.96 8.08
C ALA A 20 22.73 11.89 7.03
N ILE A 21 21.77 11.36 6.29
CA ILE A 21 20.98 12.13 5.32
C ILE A 21 19.53 12.02 5.74
N CYS A 22 18.88 13.16 5.97
CA CYS A 22 17.45 13.24 6.23
C CYS A 22 16.72 13.52 4.91
N LEU A 23 15.65 12.78 4.65
CA LEU A 23 14.78 13.06 3.52
C LEU A 23 13.76 14.11 3.93
N GLU A 24 13.80 15.26 3.28
CA GLU A 24 12.86 16.36 3.50
C GLU A 24 11.60 16.21 2.63
N PRO A 25 10.46 16.82 3.02
CA PRO A 25 9.28 16.89 2.17
C PRO A 25 9.57 17.58 0.83
N LEU A 26 8.84 17.18 -0.21
CA LEU A 26 8.97 17.76 -1.54
C LEU A 26 8.59 19.24 -1.54
N THR A 27 9.40 20.04 -2.24
CA THR A 27 9.12 21.45 -2.51
C THR A 27 8.11 21.60 -3.64
N ASP A 28 7.47 22.76 -3.74
CA ASP A 28 6.48 23.03 -4.80
C ASP A 28 7.12 22.99 -6.19
N GLN A 29 8.36 23.47 -6.29
CA GLN A 29 9.14 23.38 -7.53
C GLN A 29 9.38 21.92 -7.94
N GLN A 30 9.77 21.05 -7.00
CA GLN A 30 9.98 19.63 -7.28
C GLN A 30 8.67 18.93 -7.70
N LEU A 31 7.54 19.27 -7.06
CA LEU A 31 6.24 18.73 -7.42
C LEU A 31 5.83 19.16 -8.84
N GLN A 32 5.96 20.45 -9.14
CA GLN A 32 5.64 21.00 -10.44
C GLN A 32 6.52 20.39 -11.54
N ASP A 33 7.83 20.31 -11.33
CA ASP A 33 8.77 19.75 -12.31
C ASP A 33 8.49 18.27 -12.55
N TYR A 34 8.24 17.51 -11.48
CA TYR A 34 7.94 16.08 -11.59
C TYR A 34 6.63 15.82 -12.33
N LEU A 35 5.54 16.47 -11.95
CA LEU A 35 4.24 16.33 -12.62
C LEU A 35 4.28 16.85 -14.06
N GLY A 36 5.04 17.93 -14.32
CA GLY A 36 5.30 18.45 -15.65
C GLY A 36 5.99 17.43 -16.54
N SER A 37 7.01 16.72 -16.01
CA SER A 37 7.71 15.66 -16.75
C SER A 37 6.82 14.48 -17.17
N MET A 38 5.70 14.28 -16.46
CA MET A 38 4.71 13.23 -16.75
C MET A 38 3.49 13.75 -17.52
N ASN A 39 3.51 15.00 -17.99
CA ASN A 39 2.39 15.66 -18.66
C ASN A 39 1.09 15.68 -17.82
N MET A 40 1.23 15.86 -16.50
CA MET A 40 0.12 15.89 -15.52
C MET A 40 -0.16 17.31 -15.00
N ALA A 41 -0.14 18.32 -15.88
CA ALA A 41 -0.36 19.72 -15.51
C ALA A 41 -1.72 19.96 -14.80
N ALA A 42 -2.78 19.27 -15.23
CA ALA A 42 -4.10 19.36 -14.61
C ALA A 42 -4.10 18.85 -13.15
N LEU A 43 -3.29 17.84 -12.83
CA LEU A 43 -3.14 17.38 -11.45
C LEU A 43 -2.42 18.44 -10.61
N TRP A 44 -1.39 19.08 -11.15
CA TRP A 44 -0.71 20.19 -10.48
C TRP A 44 -1.67 21.35 -10.16
N GLU A 45 -2.48 21.77 -11.12
CA GLU A 45 -3.48 22.84 -10.90
C GLU A 45 -4.50 22.46 -9.80
N SER A 46 -4.93 21.20 -9.76
CA SER A 46 -5.82 20.68 -8.70
C SER A 46 -5.15 20.72 -7.33
N LEU A 47 -3.87 20.32 -7.25
CA LEU A 47 -3.08 20.35 -6.01
C LEU A 47 -2.93 21.76 -5.45
N GLN A 48 -2.74 22.76 -6.32
CA GLN A 48 -2.63 24.16 -5.89
C GLN A 48 -3.91 24.71 -5.25
N GLN A 49 -5.07 24.16 -5.60
CA GLN A 49 -6.37 24.60 -5.08
C GLN A 49 -6.73 23.90 -3.77
N ASP A 50 -6.02 22.83 -3.40
CA ASP A 50 -6.27 22.06 -2.18
C ASP A 50 -5.01 21.99 -1.30
N ALA A 51 -4.91 22.91 -0.35
CA ALA A 51 -3.79 22.99 0.57
C ALA A 51 -3.56 21.71 1.40
N ALA A 52 -4.63 20.96 1.73
CA ALA A 52 -4.46 19.74 2.51
C ALA A 52 -3.95 18.58 1.63
N LEU A 53 -4.43 18.48 0.39
CA LEU A 53 -3.90 17.52 -0.56
C LEU A 53 -2.45 17.85 -0.92
N LEU A 54 -2.12 19.13 -1.12
CA LEU A 54 -0.76 19.59 -1.35
C LEU A 54 0.16 19.17 -0.20
N ALA A 55 -0.26 19.36 1.05
CA ALA A 55 0.51 18.94 2.22
C ALA A 55 0.76 17.41 2.25
N LEU A 56 -0.23 16.60 1.86
CA LEU A 56 -0.08 15.14 1.78
C LEU A 56 0.94 14.74 0.70
N VAL A 57 0.81 15.26 -0.52
CA VAL A 57 1.69 14.87 -1.63
C VAL A 57 3.12 15.40 -1.51
N ARG A 58 3.42 16.27 -0.54
CA ARG A 58 4.82 16.55 -0.19
C ARG A 58 5.57 15.31 0.32
N THR A 59 4.85 14.28 0.78
CA THR A 59 5.43 12.96 1.02
C THR A 59 5.58 12.21 -0.31
N PRO A 60 6.79 11.83 -0.76
CA PRO A 60 6.99 11.22 -2.08
C PRO A 60 6.13 9.98 -2.36
N LEU A 61 5.89 9.15 -1.34
CA LEU A 61 4.99 8.02 -1.44
C LEU A 61 3.55 8.46 -1.76
N LEU A 62 3.04 9.45 -1.04
CA LEU A 62 1.68 9.94 -1.22
C LEU A 62 1.49 10.64 -2.57
N LEU A 63 2.52 11.32 -3.09
CA LEU A 63 2.50 11.81 -4.48
C LEU A 63 2.31 10.67 -5.48
N SER A 64 3.09 9.59 -5.33
CA SER A 64 3.01 8.42 -6.22
C SER A 64 1.62 7.76 -6.14
N VAL A 65 1.09 7.64 -4.92
CA VAL A 65 -0.28 7.14 -4.68
C VAL A 65 -1.32 8.03 -5.36
N SER A 66 -1.24 9.36 -5.21
CA SER A 66 -2.15 10.31 -5.85
C SER A 66 -2.11 10.24 -7.37
N ILE A 67 -0.93 10.07 -7.97
CA ILE A 67 -0.79 9.90 -9.42
C ILE A 67 -1.50 8.63 -9.90
N LEU A 68 -1.28 7.52 -9.20
CA LEU A 68 -1.88 6.23 -9.56
C LEU A 68 -3.40 6.23 -9.35
N ALA A 69 -3.86 6.82 -8.25
CA ALA A 69 -5.26 6.89 -7.86
C ALA A 69 -6.04 7.99 -8.59
N ASN A 70 -5.38 8.93 -9.28
CA ASN A 70 -6.00 10.13 -9.86
C ASN A 70 -7.26 9.83 -10.70
N ALA A 71 -7.25 8.74 -11.47
CA ALA A 71 -8.40 8.35 -12.30
C ALA A 71 -9.58 7.74 -11.52
N ALA A 72 -9.36 7.31 -10.28
CA ALA A 72 -10.36 6.71 -9.40
C ALA A 72 -10.94 7.69 -8.38
N ILE A 73 -10.37 8.90 -8.26
CA ILE A 73 -10.83 9.92 -7.32
C ILE A 73 -12.03 10.66 -7.91
N ASP A 74 -13.13 10.71 -7.15
CA ASP A 74 -14.26 11.57 -7.44
C ASP A 74 -14.07 12.92 -6.75
N GLY A 75 -14.10 14.01 -7.53
CA GLY A 75 -13.85 15.35 -7.03
C GLY A 75 -14.89 15.86 -6.02
N GLU A 76 -16.15 15.43 -6.12
CA GLU A 76 -17.19 15.80 -5.14
C GLU A 76 -17.02 15.04 -3.84
N GLN A 77 -16.78 13.72 -3.92
CA GLN A 77 -16.53 12.90 -2.73
C GLN A 77 -15.24 13.33 -2.01
N TRP A 78 -14.21 13.73 -2.75
CA TRP A 78 -12.99 14.30 -2.19
C TRP A 78 -13.28 15.57 -1.38
N ARG A 79 -14.07 16.50 -1.94
CA ARG A 79 -14.44 17.75 -1.27
C ARG A 79 -15.25 17.55 0.01
N GLN A 80 -15.99 16.45 0.11
CA GLN A 80 -16.76 16.11 1.31
C GLN A 80 -15.88 15.68 2.49
N GLN A 81 -14.60 15.34 2.26
CA GLN A 81 -13.69 14.93 3.32
C GLN A 81 -13.21 16.14 4.13
N GLN A 82 -13.62 16.17 5.40
CA GLN A 82 -13.42 17.34 6.28
C GLN A 82 -12.10 17.30 7.06
N THR A 83 -11.53 16.12 7.29
CA THR A 83 -10.30 15.96 8.09
C THR A 83 -9.15 15.44 7.25
N THR A 84 -7.92 15.72 7.67
CA THR A 84 -6.72 15.18 7.03
C THR A 84 -6.72 13.65 7.01
N GLN A 85 -7.16 13.02 8.10
CA GLN A 85 -7.26 11.56 8.17
C GLN A 85 -8.29 11.02 7.18
N ALA A 86 -9.49 11.59 7.11
CA ALA A 86 -10.52 11.13 6.17
C ALA A 86 -10.09 11.30 4.71
N ARG A 87 -9.36 12.38 4.39
CA ARG A 87 -8.74 12.59 3.07
C ARG A 87 -7.69 11.53 2.76
N MET A 88 -6.83 11.20 3.72
CA MET A 88 -5.82 10.16 3.55
C MET A 88 -6.45 8.78 3.36
N ASP A 89 -7.46 8.43 4.17
CA ASP A 89 -8.20 7.17 4.05
C ASP A 89 -8.86 7.07 2.67
N TYR A 90 -9.55 8.13 2.23
CA TYR A 90 -10.17 8.18 0.90
C TYR A 90 -9.15 8.02 -0.24
N LEU A 91 -8.00 8.69 -0.15
CA LEU A 91 -6.92 8.57 -1.14
C LEU A 91 -6.39 7.14 -1.22
N LEU A 92 -6.17 6.50 -0.07
CA LEU A 92 -5.69 5.12 0.00
C LEU A 92 -6.76 4.13 -0.51
N ASP A 93 -8.03 4.36 -0.21
CA ASP A 93 -9.13 3.55 -0.73
C ASP A 93 -9.20 3.63 -2.27
N ALA A 94 -9.14 4.84 -2.84
CA ALA A 94 -9.10 5.05 -4.28
C ALA A 94 -7.89 4.36 -4.93
N TYR A 95 -6.73 4.41 -4.27
CA TYR A 95 -5.52 3.70 -4.70
C TYR A 95 -5.68 2.17 -4.67
N VAL A 96 -6.26 1.63 -3.60
CA VAL A 96 -6.51 0.18 -3.47
C VAL A 96 -7.49 -0.28 -4.54
N GLU A 97 -8.59 0.45 -4.76
CA GLU A 97 -9.56 0.13 -5.81
C GLU A 97 -8.92 0.16 -7.21
N ARG A 98 -8.07 1.16 -7.47
CA ARG A 98 -7.30 1.24 -8.72
C ARG A 98 -6.37 0.04 -8.91
N CYS A 99 -5.70 -0.40 -7.84
CA CYS A 99 -4.80 -1.55 -7.86
C CYS A 99 -5.57 -2.87 -8.10
N LEU A 100 -6.69 -3.06 -7.41
CA LEU A 100 -7.53 -4.26 -7.52
C LEU A 100 -8.14 -4.44 -8.92
N HIS A 101 -8.45 -3.33 -9.61
CA HIS A 101 -8.99 -3.34 -10.97
C HIS A 101 -7.91 -3.17 -12.04
N GLY A 102 -6.64 -3.06 -11.65
CA GLY A 102 -5.50 -3.04 -12.56
C GLY A 102 -5.36 -4.36 -13.30
N GLN A 103 -4.88 -4.31 -14.55
CA GLN A 103 -4.58 -5.52 -15.31
C GLN A 103 -3.41 -6.28 -14.64
N VAL A 104 -3.71 -7.43 -14.04
CA VAL A 104 -2.68 -8.33 -13.52
C VAL A 104 -2.05 -9.04 -14.70
N LYS A 105 -0.84 -8.65 -15.10
CA LYS A 105 -0.04 -9.41 -16.08
C LYS A 105 0.64 -10.58 -15.37
N SER A 106 -0.14 -11.61 -15.07
CA SER A 106 0.37 -12.84 -14.45
C SER A 106 0.64 -13.90 -15.52
N ARG A 107 1.77 -14.61 -15.38
CA ARG A 107 2.09 -15.81 -16.16
C ARG A 107 1.51 -17.07 -15.51
N GLU A 108 1.12 -16.96 -14.25
CA GLU A 108 0.65 -18.02 -13.37
C GLU A 108 -0.85 -18.32 -13.60
N TYR A 109 -1.63 -17.31 -14.01
CA TYR A 109 -3.04 -17.48 -14.33
C TYR A 109 -3.28 -17.56 -15.84
N PRO A 110 -3.98 -18.60 -16.34
CA PRO A 110 -4.49 -18.62 -17.70
C PRO A 110 -5.39 -17.42 -17.99
N ALA A 111 -5.46 -17.01 -19.25
CA ALA A 111 -6.32 -15.92 -19.69
C ALA A 111 -7.78 -16.14 -19.22
N GLY A 112 -8.36 -15.13 -18.56
CA GLY A 112 -9.73 -15.17 -18.03
C GLY A 112 -9.92 -15.94 -16.72
N LYS A 113 -8.86 -16.52 -16.13
CA LYS A 113 -8.92 -17.24 -14.84
C LYS A 113 -8.24 -16.49 -13.69
N GLN A 114 -8.05 -15.18 -13.86
CA GLN A 114 -7.48 -14.34 -12.82
C GLN A 114 -8.48 -14.15 -11.68
N PRO A 115 -8.01 -14.06 -10.42
CA PRO A 115 -8.87 -13.74 -9.30
C PRO A 115 -9.61 -12.41 -9.53
N THR A 116 -10.88 -12.35 -9.13
CA THR A 116 -11.64 -11.10 -9.17
C THR A 116 -11.13 -10.13 -8.10
N ALA A 117 -11.39 -8.82 -8.28
CA ALA A 117 -11.06 -7.79 -7.29
C ALA A 117 -11.59 -8.15 -5.88
N GLN A 118 -12.82 -8.67 -5.80
CA GLN A 118 -13.43 -9.10 -4.54
C GLN A 118 -12.70 -10.29 -3.91
N GLN A 119 -12.27 -11.27 -4.71
CA GLN A 119 -11.51 -12.42 -4.21
C GLN A 119 -10.15 -11.96 -3.67
N THR A 120 -9.41 -11.18 -4.46
CA THR A 120 -8.12 -10.62 -4.07
C THR A 120 -8.23 -9.82 -2.78
N ARG A 121 -9.20 -8.90 -2.69
CA ARG A 121 -9.44 -8.10 -1.49
C ARG A 121 -9.69 -8.97 -0.26
N ARG A 122 -10.54 -9.98 -0.38
CA ARG A 122 -10.85 -10.90 0.73
C ARG A 122 -9.60 -11.65 1.21
N TRP A 123 -8.76 -12.11 0.30
CA TRP A 123 -7.53 -12.81 0.66
C TRP A 123 -6.49 -11.89 1.30
N LEU A 124 -6.35 -10.66 0.80
CA LEU A 124 -5.45 -9.67 1.40
C LEU A 124 -5.91 -9.24 2.79
N ILE A 125 -7.22 -9.08 3.03
CA ILE A 125 -7.77 -8.84 4.37
C ILE A 125 -7.42 -9.98 5.31
N TRP A 126 -7.65 -11.22 4.87
CA TRP A 126 -7.31 -12.40 5.68
C TRP A 126 -5.81 -12.45 5.98
N LEU A 127 -4.95 -12.18 4.99
CA LEU A 127 -3.50 -12.19 5.16
C LEU A 127 -3.05 -11.12 6.16
N ALA A 128 -3.57 -9.90 6.04
CA ALA A 128 -3.26 -8.80 6.95
C ALA A 128 -3.66 -9.14 8.40
N GLN A 129 -4.83 -9.76 8.59
CA GLN A 129 -5.27 -10.23 9.92
C GLN A 129 -4.35 -11.30 10.51
N GLN A 130 -3.85 -12.23 9.68
CA GLN A 130 -2.90 -13.25 10.13
C GLN A 130 -1.57 -12.62 10.56
N LEU A 131 -0.99 -11.75 9.72
CA LEU A 131 0.26 -11.04 10.03
C LEU A 131 0.15 -10.20 11.31
N GLN A 132 -0.95 -9.45 11.45
CA GLN A 132 -1.22 -8.67 12.66
C GLN A 132 -1.31 -9.56 13.91
N SER A 133 -1.97 -10.72 13.83
CA SER A 133 -2.09 -11.64 14.97
C SER A 133 -0.75 -12.24 15.41
N GLN A 134 0.23 -12.32 14.51
CA GLN A 134 1.55 -12.89 14.78
C GLN A 134 2.60 -11.81 15.08
N SER A 135 2.23 -10.53 14.99
CA SER A 135 3.16 -9.39 15.10
C SER A 135 4.32 -9.48 14.10
N GLU A 136 4.02 -9.96 12.90
CA GLU A 136 4.97 -10.12 11.81
C GLU A 136 4.63 -9.10 10.71
N ASP A 137 5.61 -8.29 10.31
CA ASP A 137 5.45 -7.30 9.25
C ASP A 137 5.79 -7.86 7.86
N GLU A 138 6.46 -9.02 7.82
CA GLU A 138 6.91 -9.69 6.60
C GLU A 138 6.17 -11.01 6.38
N PHE A 139 5.68 -11.21 5.16
CA PHE A 139 5.11 -12.47 4.74
C PHE A 139 6.18 -13.36 4.09
N LEU A 140 6.49 -14.48 4.76
CA LEU A 140 7.37 -15.54 4.25
C LEU A 140 6.54 -16.81 4.01
N ILE A 141 6.64 -17.40 2.81
CA ILE A 141 5.86 -18.59 2.45
C ILE A 141 6.22 -19.78 3.34
N GLU A 142 7.46 -19.84 3.81
CA GLU A 142 7.97 -20.86 4.75
C GLU A 142 7.30 -20.78 6.13
N LYS A 143 6.84 -19.58 6.50
CA LYS A 143 6.04 -19.37 7.71
C LYS A 143 4.55 -19.65 7.47
N MET A 144 4.15 -20.04 6.25
CA MET A 144 2.80 -20.54 6.00
C MET A 144 2.58 -21.89 6.66
N GLN A 145 1.66 -21.92 7.61
CA GLN A 145 1.44 -23.05 8.49
C GLN A 145 -0.04 -23.42 8.52
N PRO A 146 -0.40 -24.72 8.56
CA PRO A 146 -1.79 -25.15 8.43
C PRO A 146 -2.73 -24.54 9.48
N TRP A 147 -2.25 -24.25 10.69
CA TRP A 147 -3.07 -23.66 11.75
C TRP A 147 -3.56 -22.24 11.43
N MET A 148 -2.96 -21.55 10.47
CA MET A 148 -3.44 -20.24 10.02
C MET A 148 -4.74 -20.32 9.21
N LEU A 149 -5.06 -21.48 8.63
CA LEU A 149 -6.29 -21.65 7.88
C LEU A 149 -7.49 -21.59 8.84
N SER A 150 -8.36 -20.62 8.63
CA SER A 150 -9.49 -20.31 9.52
C SER A 150 -10.57 -21.40 9.58
N SER A 151 -10.52 -22.40 8.69
CA SER A 151 -11.50 -23.49 8.68
C SER A 151 -10.84 -24.83 9.00
N ILE A 152 -11.37 -25.50 10.02
CA ILE A 152 -10.99 -26.88 10.39
C ILE A 152 -11.03 -27.80 9.16
N ARG A 153 -12.02 -27.67 8.27
CA ARG A 153 -12.09 -28.48 7.03
C ARG A 153 -10.91 -28.25 6.08
N GLN A 154 -10.40 -27.02 5.99
CA GLN A 154 -9.23 -26.68 5.17
C GLN A 154 -7.94 -27.28 5.77
N GLN A 155 -7.84 -27.29 7.10
CA GLN A 155 -6.74 -27.95 7.82
C GLN A 155 -6.73 -29.46 7.58
N TRP A 156 -7.89 -30.12 7.65
CA TRP A 156 -8.04 -31.55 7.35
C TRP A 156 -7.74 -31.88 5.89
N SER A 157 -8.19 -31.07 4.91
CA SER A 157 -7.86 -31.29 3.51
C SER A 157 -6.36 -31.16 3.22
N TYR A 158 -5.68 -30.22 3.88
CA TYR A 158 -4.22 -30.09 3.77
C TYR A 158 -3.51 -31.33 4.33
N GLY A 159 -3.98 -31.85 5.48
CA GLY A 159 -3.44 -33.09 6.06
C GLY A 159 -3.64 -34.32 5.15
N LEU A 160 -4.80 -34.43 4.50
CA LEU A 160 -5.09 -35.53 3.55
C LEU A 160 -4.25 -35.44 2.27
N ILE A 161 -4.08 -34.24 1.71
CA ILE A 161 -3.26 -34.05 0.50
C ILE A 161 -1.78 -34.36 0.80
N PHE A 162 -1.25 -33.87 1.91
CA PHE A 162 0.12 -34.12 2.31
C PHE A 162 0.35 -35.60 2.66
N GLY A 163 -0.60 -36.23 3.36
CA GLY A 163 -0.57 -37.66 3.69
C GLY A 163 -0.71 -38.60 2.48
N LEU A 164 -1.35 -38.17 1.39
CA LEU A 164 -1.45 -38.95 0.15
C LEU A 164 -0.26 -38.75 -0.81
N ILE A 165 0.50 -37.66 -0.67
CA ILE A 165 1.69 -37.38 -1.51
C ILE A 165 2.97 -37.97 -0.89
N LEU A 166 3.04 -38.02 0.45
CA LEU A 166 4.21 -38.53 1.19
C LEU A 166 3.97 -39.89 1.85
N GLY A 167 2.76 -40.44 1.74
CA GLY A 167 2.39 -41.78 2.19
C GLY A 167 2.35 -42.80 1.06
#